data_AF-A0A409XB91-F1
#
_entry.id   AF-A0A409XB91-F1
#
_cell.length_a   1.000
_cell.length_b   1.000
_cell.length_c   1.000
_cell.angle_alpha   90.00
_cell.angle_beta   90.00
_cell.angle_gamma   90.00
#
_symmetry.space_group_name_H-M   'P 1'
#
loop_
_entity.id
_entity.type
_entity.pdbx_description
1 polymer ?
#
loop_
_entity_poly.entity_id
_entity_poly.type
_entity_poly.pdbx_seq_one_letter_code
_entity_poly.pdbx_strand_id
1 'polypeptide(L)'
;MGIDVRQLHVKNAWADDDGAFVFAFDRREPEVAEWVQVLKQRYTGMKLVVGRDKLDEIQGVRHKLLAFETFLDTHPSFQGRVVLIQVALQTSEPNELAAGDVNDVVSRINSRFSTLTYQPVVFLHTQDLTFSQYLALLTVADAFIVTSLREGMALRTHEFVECQEGRWRPLILSEFTGSYSYSGFRSCIAVNPWDTRGTANAIHQALTMSEEEARSRWEDLHNHVTTQTAQAFVTSFLTRLVRANTEHTASLDDPALSLASLPVLKPQSLLPKWKHSARRLILVDFEGTLWRRDLSREGV
;
A
#
# COMPACT_ATOMS: atom_id res chain seq x y z
N MET A 1 14.40 31.44 -8.10
CA MET A 1 14.63 30.60 -6.91
C MET A 1 14.64 29.16 -7.42
N GLY A 2 15.81 28.68 -7.84
CA GLY A 2 15.96 27.38 -8.49
C GLY A 2 15.90 26.28 -7.44
N ILE A 3 14.98 25.34 -7.60
CA ILE A 3 14.97 24.11 -6.82
C ILE A 3 16.06 23.24 -7.43
N ASP A 4 17.19 23.10 -6.72
CA ASP A 4 18.25 22.16 -7.05
C ASP A 4 17.74 20.75 -6.75
N VAL A 5 17.41 20.01 -7.81
CA VAL A 5 16.80 18.66 -7.75
C VAL A 5 17.84 17.58 -7.41
N ARG A 6 19.08 17.93 -7.07
CA ARG A 6 20.18 16.98 -6.83
C ARG A 6 20.15 16.29 -5.47
N GLN A 7 19.22 16.62 -4.58
CA GLN A 7 19.09 15.94 -3.29
C GLN A 7 17.64 15.81 -2.84
N LEU A 8 16.87 14.97 -3.53
CA LEU A 8 15.69 14.37 -2.90
C LEU A 8 16.08 12.97 -2.40
N HIS A 9 16.78 12.91 -1.27
CA HIS A 9 16.98 11.65 -0.56
C HIS A 9 15.65 11.23 0.07
N VAL A 10 14.89 10.37 -0.61
CA VAL A 10 13.75 9.68 0.00
C VAL A 10 14.33 8.57 0.88
N LYS A 11 14.77 8.92 2.09
CA LYS A 11 15.16 7.94 3.10
C LYS A 11 13.93 7.21 3.63
N ASN A 12 13.46 6.21 2.89
CA ASN A 12 13.01 4.98 3.53
C ASN A 12 14.27 4.14 3.68
N ALA A 13 14.55 3.63 4.89
CA ALA A 13 15.85 3.05 5.25
C ALA A 13 16.36 1.89 4.37
N TRP A 14 15.60 1.46 3.35
CA TRP A 14 15.89 0.34 2.46
C TRP A 14 15.39 0.53 1.02
N ALA A 15 14.91 1.73 0.65
CA ALA A 15 14.44 2.00 -0.71
C ALA A 15 15.34 3.04 -1.37
N ASP A 16 16.51 2.59 -1.85
CA ASP A 16 17.27 3.32 -2.86
C ASP A 16 16.68 3.03 -4.26
N ASP A 17 17.00 3.90 -5.21
CA ASP A 17 16.28 4.26 -6.45
C ASP A 17 15.92 3.12 -7.46
N ASP A 18 16.19 1.85 -7.16
CA ASP A 18 15.98 0.65 -8.02
C ASP A 18 15.19 -0.49 -7.32
N GLY A 19 14.26 -0.13 -6.44
CA GLY A 19 13.67 -0.99 -5.39
C GLY A 19 13.00 -2.33 -5.75
N ALA A 20 12.82 -2.73 -7.02
CA ALA A 20 12.39 -4.10 -7.36
C ALA A 20 13.59 -5.01 -7.68
N PHE A 21 14.59 -4.50 -8.41
CA PHE A 21 15.78 -5.25 -8.80
C PHE A 21 16.71 -5.54 -7.63
N VAL A 22 16.86 -4.58 -6.71
CA VAL A 22 17.70 -4.73 -5.52
C VAL A 22 17.16 -5.84 -4.61
N PHE A 23 15.85 -5.84 -4.33
CA PHE A 23 15.22 -6.87 -3.49
C PHE A 23 15.29 -8.26 -4.13
N ALA A 24 15.10 -8.38 -5.45
CA ALA A 24 15.21 -9.66 -6.15
C ALA A 24 16.65 -10.22 -6.14
N PHE A 25 17.67 -9.36 -6.20
CA PHE A 25 19.07 -9.74 -6.11
C PHE A 25 19.47 -10.10 -4.68
N ASP A 26 19.16 -9.23 -3.71
CA ASP A 26 19.53 -9.38 -2.31
C ASP A 26 18.84 -10.58 -1.66
N ARG A 27 17.63 -10.94 -2.11
CA ARG A 27 16.94 -12.17 -1.66
C ARG A 27 17.73 -13.45 -1.97
N ARG A 28 18.59 -13.43 -2.99
CA ARG A 28 19.40 -14.59 -3.40
C ARG A 28 20.72 -14.67 -2.64
N GLU A 29 21.00 -13.74 -1.74
CA GLU A 29 22.18 -13.79 -0.91
C GLU A 29 22.17 -15.04 0.00
N PRO A 30 23.34 -15.67 0.21
CA PRO A 30 23.45 -16.86 1.05
C PRO A 30 22.92 -16.65 2.47
N GLU A 31 23.15 -15.47 3.05
CA GLU A 31 22.70 -15.14 4.40
C GLU A 31 21.17 -15.16 4.51
N VAL A 32 20.46 -14.66 3.50
CA VAL A 32 18.99 -14.71 3.44
C VAL A 32 18.52 -16.17 3.42
N ALA A 33 19.17 -17.02 2.62
CA ALA A 33 18.82 -18.44 2.54
C ALA A 33 19.01 -19.17 3.89
N GLU A 34 20.08 -18.85 4.63
CA GLU A 34 20.32 -19.37 5.99
C GLU A 34 19.19 -18.96 6.94
N TRP A 35 18.84 -17.68 6.98
CA TRP A 35 17.74 -17.18 7.82
C TRP A 35 16.39 -17.78 7.44
N VAL A 36 16.13 -18.00 6.14
CA VAL A 36 14.91 -18.70 5.68
C VAL A 36 14.84 -20.11 6.28
N GLN A 37 15.94 -20.85 6.35
CA GLN A 37 15.95 -22.18 6.96
C GLN A 37 15.71 -22.11 8.47
N VAL A 38 16.36 -21.16 9.17
CA VAL A 38 16.17 -20.95 10.61
C VAL A 38 14.71 -20.64 10.93
N LEU A 39 14.09 -19.72 10.18
CA LEU A 39 12.70 -19.34 10.40
C LEU A 39 11.73 -20.49 10.07
N LYS A 40 11.97 -21.24 8.99
CA LYS A 40 11.16 -22.43 8.65
C LYS A 40 11.23 -23.49 9.74
N GLN A 41 12.42 -23.75 10.29
CA GLN A 41 12.60 -24.69 11.40
C GLN A 41 11.87 -24.20 12.65
N ARG A 42 12.08 -22.94 13.04
CA ARG A 42 11.46 -22.34 14.23
C ARG A 42 9.93 -22.38 14.19
N TYR A 43 9.34 -22.10 13.04
CA TYR A 43 7.89 -22.00 12.87
C TYR A 43 7.29 -23.19 12.12
N THR A 44 7.93 -24.37 12.23
CA THR A 44 7.46 -25.60 11.57
C THR A 44 6.01 -25.89 11.96
N GLY A 45 5.15 -26.11 10.96
CA GLY A 45 3.73 -26.41 11.17
C GLY A 45 2.86 -25.22 11.57
N MET A 46 3.44 -24.02 11.66
CA MET A 46 2.72 -22.77 11.91
C MET A 46 2.62 -21.93 10.64
N LYS A 47 1.60 -21.08 10.56
CA LYS A 47 1.48 -20.05 9.53
C LYS A 47 1.93 -18.69 10.05
N LEU A 48 2.62 -17.93 9.20
CA LEU A 48 3.19 -16.64 9.54
C LEU A 48 2.40 -15.50 8.88
N VAL A 49 1.80 -14.64 9.69
CA VAL A 49 1.28 -13.36 9.24
C VAL A 49 2.31 -12.30 9.59
N VAL A 50 2.75 -11.51 8.61
CA VAL A 50 3.79 -10.51 8.83
C VAL A 50 3.23 -9.11 8.62
N GLY A 51 3.56 -8.21 9.54
CA GLY A 51 3.35 -6.78 9.42
C GLY A 51 4.65 -6.06 9.73
N ARG A 52 4.90 -4.94 9.05
CA ARG A 52 6.03 -4.06 9.36
C ARG A 52 5.49 -2.66 9.31
N ASP A 53 5.51 -1.86 10.37
CA ASP A 53 4.91 -0.52 10.41
C ASP A 53 5.59 0.42 11.39
N LYS A 54 5.47 1.73 11.14
CA LYS A 54 5.83 2.74 12.14
C LYS A 54 4.82 2.67 13.30
N LEU A 55 5.33 2.82 14.51
CA LEU A 55 4.51 2.97 15.71
C LEU A 55 3.93 4.39 15.79
N ASP A 56 2.96 4.66 14.93
CA ASP A 56 2.15 5.87 14.96
C ASP A 56 0.65 5.52 14.85
N GLU A 57 -0.21 6.50 15.09
CA GLU A 57 -1.66 6.32 15.04
C GLU A 57 -2.18 6.04 13.63
N ILE A 58 -1.44 6.45 12.61
CA ILE A 58 -1.85 6.46 11.22
C ILE A 58 -1.63 5.09 10.57
N GLN A 59 -0.61 4.35 10.97
CA GLN A 59 -0.30 3.01 10.42
C GLN A 59 -1.23 1.90 10.95
N GLY A 60 -2.05 2.20 11.96
CA GLY A 60 -3.11 1.31 12.41
C GLY A 60 -2.61 -0.02 13.01
N VAL A 61 -1.43 -0.06 13.62
CA VAL A 61 -0.87 -1.27 14.27
C VAL A 61 -1.82 -1.83 15.31
N ARG A 62 -2.44 -0.97 16.13
CA ARG A 62 -3.46 -1.37 17.10
C ARG A 62 -4.65 -2.07 16.44
N HIS A 63 -5.14 -1.55 15.32
CA HIS A 63 -6.28 -2.13 14.58
C HIS A 63 -5.94 -3.53 14.05
N LYS A 64 -4.72 -3.71 13.54
CA LYS A 64 -4.19 -5.01 13.13
C LYS A 64 -4.20 -6.04 14.26
N LEU A 65 -3.70 -5.64 15.43
CA LEU A 65 -3.64 -6.52 16.60
C LEU A 65 -5.03 -6.92 17.09
N LEU A 66 -5.98 -5.97 17.14
CA LEU A 66 -7.37 -6.27 17.49
C LEU A 66 -8.05 -7.20 16.48
N ALA A 67 -7.75 -7.04 15.20
CA ALA A 67 -8.24 -7.94 14.15
C ALA A 67 -7.64 -9.34 14.30
N PHE A 68 -6.36 -9.44 14.64
CA PHE A 68 -5.70 -10.72 14.91
C PHE A 68 -6.26 -11.41 16.16
N GLU A 69 -6.50 -10.67 17.24
CA GLU A 69 -7.20 -11.18 18.44
C GLU A 69 -8.59 -11.74 18.07
N THR A 70 -9.36 -10.95 17.31
CA THR A 70 -10.69 -11.36 16.83
C THR A 70 -10.61 -12.58 15.92
N PHE A 71 -9.58 -12.69 15.08
CA PHE A 71 -9.33 -13.86 14.23
C PHE A 71 -9.09 -15.13 15.07
N LEU A 72 -8.25 -15.05 16.12
CA LEU A 72 -8.00 -16.17 17.02
C LEU A 72 -9.24 -16.59 17.81
N ASP A 73 -10.09 -15.63 18.19
CA ASP A 73 -11.36 -15.89 18.86
C ASP A 73 -12.38 -16.58 17.95
N THR A 74 -12.50 -16.09 16.72
CA THR A 74 -13.49 -16.59 15.74
C THR A 74 -13.07 -17.92 15.12
N HIS A 75 -11.77 -18.21 15.05
CA HIS A 75 -11.23 -19.43 14.48
C HIS A 75 -10.29 -20.16 15.45
N PRO A 76 -10.82 -20.83 16.49
CA PRO A 76 -10.02 -21.52 17.50
C PRO A 76 -9.08 -22.58 16.94
N SER A 77 -9.39 -23.13 15.76
CA SER A 77 -8.51 -24.06 15.05
C SER A 77 -7.13 -23.46 14.75
N PHE A 78 -7.00 -22.15 14.60
CA PHE A 78 -5.71 -21.49 14.31
C PHE A 78 -4.91 -21.12 15.56
N GLN A 79 -5.48 -21.23 16.77
CA GLN A 79 -4.74 -21.06 18.02
C GLN A 79 -3.64 -22.12 18.11
N GLY A 80 -2.41 -21.71 18.44
CA GLY A 80 -1.23 -22.59 18.44
C GLY A 80 -0.67 -22.90 17.04
N ARG A 81 -1.31 -22.41 15.97
CA ARG A 81 -0.92 -22.70 14.57
C ARG A 81 -0.66 -21.46 13.72
N VAL A 82 -0.89 -20.25 14.25
CA VAL A 82 -0.62 -18.98 13.54
C VAL A 82 0.14 -18.04 14.45
N VAL A 83 1.15 -17.38 13.89
CA VAL A 83 1.93 -16.34 14.57
C VAL A 83 1.84 -15.06 13.75
N LEU A 84 1.52 -13.96 14.41
CA LEU A 84 1.66 -12.60 13.88
C LEU A 84 3.04 -12.07 14.28
N ILE A 85 3.88 -11.78 13.30
CA ILE A 85 5.17 -11.11 13.49
C ILE A 85 5.00 -9.65 13.07
N GLN A 86 5.03 -8.74 14.05
CA GLN A 86 4.93 -7.30 13.82
C GLN A 86 6.29 -6.64 14.04
N VAL A 87 6.86 -6.11 12.95
CA VAL A 87 8.10 -5.33 12.98
C VAL A 87 7.74 -3.84 13.14
N ALA A 88 8.16 -3.23 14.23
CA ALA A 88 7.91 -1.84 14.57
C ALA A 88 9.11 -0.97 14.18
N LEU A 89 8.87 -0.02 13.27
CA LEU A 89 9.81 1.06 12.96
C LEU A 89 9.68 2.15 14.03
N GLN A 90 10.79 2.52 14.66
CA GLN A 90 10.81 3.67 15.57
C GLN A 90 10.51 4.96 14.79
N THR A 91 9.67 5.80 15.36
CA THR A 91 9.39 7.16 14.85
C THR A 91 10.42 8.14 15.41
N SER A 92 10.73 9.20 14.66
CA SER A 92 11.65 10.25 15.12
C SER A 92 11.11 11.02 16.33
N GLU A 93 9.78 11.09 16.47
CA GLU A 93 9.12 11.57 17.67
C GLU A 93 8.36 10.41 18.32
N PRO A 94 8.72 10.01 19.55
CA PRO A 94 8.05 8.92 20.24
C PRO A 94 6.63 9.34 20.60
N ASN A 95 5.63 8.71 19.97
CA ASN A 95 4.26 8.76 20.47
C ASN A 95 4.09 7.67 21.53
N GLU A 96 4.48 8.00 22.77
CA GLU A 96 4.45 7.06 23.91
C GLU A 96 3.05 6.50 24.17
N LEU A 97 2.00 7.29 23.91
CA LEU A 97 0.61 6.85 24.08
C LEU A 97 0.24 5.76 23.06
N ALA A 98 0.53 6.00 21.78
CA ALA A 98 0.28 5.00 20.73
C ALA A 98 1.10 3.72 20.95
N ALA A 99 2.34 3.86 21.43
CA ALA A 99 3.19 2.71 21.76
C ALA A 99 2.66 1.93 22.98
N GLY A 100 2.19 2.63 24.02
CA GLY A 100 1.57 2.03 25.21
C GLY A 100 0.33 1.21 24.86
N ASP A 101 -0.60 1.81 24.12
CA ASP A 101 -1.84 1.14 23.68
C ASP A 101 -1.56 -0.13 22.86
N VAL A 102 -0.51 -0.12 22.04
CA VAL A 102 -0.10 -1.29 21.25
C VAL A 102 0.47 -2.38 22.14
N ASN A 103 1.39 -2.04 23.06
CA ASN A 103 2.00 -3.00 23.98
C ASN A 103 0.98 -3.67 24.89
N ASP A 104 -0.06 -2.94 25.33
CA ASP A 104 -1.15 -3.49 26.13
C ASP A 104 -1.95 -4.56 25.37
N VAL A 105 -2.24 -4.30 24.09
CA VAL A 105 -2.95 -5.27 23.24
C VAL A 105 -2.06 -6.49 22.97
N VAL A 106 -0.77 -6.30 22.67
CA VAL A 106 0.19 -7.41 22.49
C VAL A 106 0.24 -8.28 23.75
N SER A 107 0.36 -7.64 24.92
CA SER A 107 0.42 -8.32 26.21
C SER A 107 -0.87 -9.11 26.48
N ARG A 108 -2.03 -8.51 26.23
CA ARG A 108 -3.34 -9.16 26.37
C ARG A 108 -3.46 -10.41 25.49
N ILE A 109 -3.11 -10.31 24.20
CA ILE A 109 -3.19 -11.45 23.26
C ILE A 109 -2.24 -12.56 23.70
N ASN A 110 -0.98 -12.22 24.00
CA ASN A 110 0.02 -13.20 24.44
C ASN A 110 -0.38 -13.84 25.79
N SER A 111 -0.89 -13.09 26.77
CA SER A 111 -1.34 -13.69 28.04
C SER A 111 -2.51 -14.64 27.86
N ARG A 112 -3.38 -14.42 26.87
CA ARG A 112 -4.60 -15.19 26.65
C ARG A 112 -4.38 -16.45 25.82
N PHE A 113 -3.52 -16.40 24.80
CA PHE A 113 -3.35 -17.51 23.85
C PHE A 113 -1.96 -18.16 23.85
N SER A 114 -0.95 -17.59 24.51
CA SER A 114 0.38 -18.23 24.60
C SER A 114 0.34 -19.51 25.42
N THR A 115 1.23 -20.43 25.07
CA THR A 115 1.57 -21.61 25.86
C THR A 115 3.08 -21.66 26.05
N LEU A 116 3.60 -22.69 26.73
CA LEU A 116 5.05 -22.84 26.93
C LEU A 116 5.85 -22.85 25.61
N THR A 117 5.25 -23.33 24.52
CA THR A 117 5.92 -23.50 23.22
C THR A 117 5.35 -22.61 22.12
N TYR A 118 4.38 -21.76 22.44
CA TYR A 118 3.65 -20.96 21.45
C TYR A 118 3.46 -19.53 21.95
N GLN A 119 3.80 -18.58 21.09
CA GLN A 119 3.53 -17.16 21.30
C GLN A 119 2.80 -16.62 20.06
N PRO A 120 1.55 -16.14 20.18
CA PRO A 120 0.73 -15.73 19.05
C PRO A 120 1.23 -14.44 18.40
N VAL A 121 1.79 -13.50 19.17
CA VAL A 121 2.31 -12.22 18.66
C VAL A 121 3.76 -12.04 19.04
N VAL A 122 4.62 -11.97 18.03
CA VAL A 122 6.03 -11.62 18.14
C VAL A 122 6.20 -10.17 17.70
N PHE A 123 6.58 -9.31 18.64
CA PHE A 123 6.76 -7.88 18.41
C PHE A 123 8.25 -7.56 18.38
N LEU A 124 8.77 -7.06 17.26
CA LEU A 124 10.19 -6.79 17.03
C LEU A 124 10.41 -5.32 16.74
N HIS A 125 11.49 -4.70 17.23
CA HIS A 125 11.88 -3.38 16.75
C HIS A 125 12.83 -3.51 15.57
N THR A 126 12.81 -2.54 14.65
CA THR A 126 13.69 -2.59 13.45
C THR A 126 15.17 -2.62 13.76
N GLN A 127 15.60 -2.13 14.93
CA GLN A 127 17.00 -2.20 15.38
C GLN A 127 17.44 -3.64 15.68
N ASP A 128 16.48 -4.54 15.91
CA ASP A 128 16.71 -5.94 16.24
C ASP A 128 16.79 -6.82 14.99
N LEU A 129 16.68 -6.24 13.79
CA LEU A 129 16.52 -6.97 12.54
C LEU A 129 17.51 -6.48 11.47
N THR A 130 18.35 -7.39 10.97
CA THR A 130 19.17 -7.12 9.78
C THR A 130 18.30 -7.12 8.52
N PHE A 131 18.81 -6.52 7.44
CA PHE A 131 18.10 -6.55 6.16
C PHE A 131 17.90 -7.99 5.65
N SER A 132 18.92 -8.83 5.76
CA SER A 132 18.86 -10.24 5.38
C SER A 132 17.77 -11.00 6.15
N GLN A 133 17.64 -10.74 7.46
CA GLN A 133 16.56 -11.30 8.29
C GLN A 133 15.18 -10.79 7.87
N TYR A 134 15.07 -9.52 7.47
CA TYR A 134 13.81 -8.95 6.96
C TYR A 134 13.38 -9.61 5.65
N LEU A 135 14.28 -9.77 4.68
CA LEU A 135 13.98 -10.45 3.42
C LEU A 135 13.61 -11.91 3.66
N ALA A 136 14.31 -12.59 4.56
CA ALA A 136 13.98 -13.95 4.96
C ALA A 136 12.57 -14.03 5.56
N LEU A 137 12.22 -13.09 6.46
CA LEU A 137 10.90 -12.98 7.07
C LEU A 137 9.80 -12.80 6.02
N LEU A 138 9.97 -11.86 5.07
CA LEU A 138 9.04 -11.67 3.97
C LEU A 138 8.90 -12.91 3.10
N THR A 139 10.01 -13.63 2.85
CA THR A 139 10.03 -14.86 2.04
C THR A 139 9.28 -16.01 2.73
N VAL A 140 9.38 -16.12 4.07
CA VAL A 140 8.70 -17.19 4.83
C VAL A 140 7.27 -16.86 5.24
N ALA A 141 6.82 -15.62 5.10
CA ALA A 141 5.47 -15.20 5.41
C ALA A 141 4.41 -15.96 4.59
N ASP A 142 3.29 -16.32 5.21
CA ASP A 142 2.10 -16.93 4.59
C ASP A 142 1.00 -15.90 4.30
N ALA A 143 1.09 -14.71 4.89
CA ALA A 143 0.34 -13.52 4.50
C ALA A 143 1.09 -12.26 4.96
N PHE A 144 0.93 -11.15 4.24
CA PHE A 144 1.40 -9.84 4.68
C PHE A 144 0.22 -8.91 4.87
N ILE A 145 0.23 -8.11 5.94
CA ILE A 145 -0.92 -7.27 6.32
C ILE A 145 -0.52 -5.81 6.57
N VAL A 146 -1.20 -4.91 5.88
CA VAL A 146 -1.08 -3.46 6.00
C VAL A 146 -2.45 -2.87 6.35
N THR A 147 -2.55 -2.24 7.52
CA THR A 147 -3.81 -1.73 8.09
C THR A 147 -3.79 -0.22 8.30
N SER A 148 -3.01 0.50 7.49
CA SER A 148 -2.88 1.95 7.59
C SER A 148 -4.24 2.63 7.49
N LEU A 149 -4.52 3.54 8.42
CA LEU A 149 -5.74 4.34 8.47
C LEU A 149 -5.73 5.44 7.41
N ARG A 150 -4.52 5.93 7.06
CA ARG A 150 -4.31 6.91 6.00
C ARG A 150 -2.86 6.91 5.53
N GLU A 151 -2.56 6.38 4.36
CA GLU A 151 -1.18 6.35 3.85
C GLU A 151 -1.13 6.71 2.38
N GLY A 152 -0.14 7.54 1.99
CA GLY A 152 0.06 7.90 0.60
C GLY A 152 0.42 6.69 -0.26
N MET A 153 1.52 6.00 0.08
CA MET A 153 1.93 4.79 -0.61
C MET A 153 2.60 3.83 0.37
N ALA A 154 2.09 2.60 0.42
CA ALA A 154 2.63 1.54 1.26
C ALA A 154 3.72 0.78 0.49
N LEU A 155 4.93 1.33 0.39
CA LEU A 155 6.02 0.70 -0.39
C LEU A 155 6.41 -0.70 0.09
N ARG A 156 6.17 -1.00 1.37
CA ARG A 156 6.37 -2.33 1.97
C ARG A 156 5.56 -3.43 1.27
N THR A 157 4.45 -3.08 0.60
CA THR A 157 3.69 -4.06 -0.19
C THR A 157 4.47 -4.52 -1.42
N HIS A 158 5.29 -3.66 -2.02
CA HIS A 158 6.12 -3.99 -3.18
C HIS A 158 7.22 -4.95 -2.75
N GLU A 159 7.91 -4.63 -1.64
CA GLU A 159 8.94 -5.49 -1.03
C GLU A 159 8.40 -6.92 -0.78
N PHE A 160 7.19 -7.04 -0.21
CA PHE A 160 6.55 -8.33 0.01
C PHE A 160 6.24 -9.07 -1.29
N VAL A 161 5.62 -8.40 -2.27
CA VAL A 161 5.27 -9.03 -3.55
C VAL A 161 6.50 -9.59 -4.26
N GLU A 162 7.61 -8.86 -4.29
CA GLU A 162 8.89 -9.33 -4.85
C GLU A 162 9.44 -10.54 -4.08
N CYS A 163 9.37 -10.52 -2.74
CA CYS A 163 9.81 -11.64 -1.91
C CYS A 163 8.94 -12.90 -2.01
N GLN A 164 7.78 -12.83 -2.67
CA GLN A 164 6.83 -13.93 -2.80
C GLN A 164 6.95 -14.72 -4.10
N GLU A 165 7.93 -14.41 -4.96
CA GLU A 165 8.22 -15.25 -6.13
C GLU A 165 8.44 -16.71 -5.71
N GLY A 166 7.66 -17.63 -6.31
CA GLY A 166 7.68 -19.07 -6.04
C GLY A 166 6.80 -19.54 -4.88
N ARG A 167 6.30 -18.65 -4.00
CA ARG A 167 5.37 -19.01 -2.92
C ARG A 167 3.98 -18.39 -3.08
N TRP A 168 3.90 -17.20 -3.69
CA TRP A 168 2.67 -16.53 -4.08
C TRP A 168 1.68 -16.26 -2.95
N ARG A 169 2.17 -15.90 -1.76
CA ARG A 169 1.30 -15.73 -0.60
C ARG A 169 0.52 -14.40 -0.66
N PRO A 170 -0.72 -14.36 -0.16
CA PRO A 170 -1.61 -13.23 -0.31
C PRO A 170 -1.19 -11.99 0.49
N LEU A 171 -1.55 -10.83 -0.05
CA LEU A 171 -1.40 -9.51 0.58
C LEU A 171 -2.77 -9.01 1.05
N ILE A 172 -2.85 -8.60 2.31
CA ILE A 172 -3.99 -7.90 2.92
C ILE A 172 -3.64 -6.41 2.99
N LEU A 173 -4.48 -5.56 2.42
CA LEU A 173 -4.17 -4.14 2.25
C LEU A 173 -5.37 -3.26 2.60
N SER A 174 -5.13 -2.23 3.42
CA SER A 174 -6.12 -1.22 3.73
C SER A 174 -6.53 -0.41 2.50
N GLU A 175 -7.85 -0.22 2.34
CA GLU A 175 -8.44 0.61 1.28
C GLU A 175 -8.04 2.09 1.40
N PHE A 176 -7.58 2.52 2.57
CA PHE A 176 -7.10 3.88 2.85
C PHE A 176 -5.61 4.10 2.53
N THR A 177 -4.99 3.14 1.85
CA THR A 177 -3.65 3.31 1.27
C THR A 177 -3.77 3.78 -0.17
N GLY A 178 -2.93 4.74 -0.60
CA GLY A 178 -2.89 5.12 -2.01
C GLY A 178 -2.37 4.00 -2.91
N SER A 179 -1.64 3.01 -2.37
CA SER A 179 -1.33 1.77 -3.08
C SER A 179 -2.59 1.05 -3.57
N TYR A 180 -3.65 1.03 -2.76
CA TYR A 180 -4.94 0.46 -3.17
C TYR A 180 -5.64 1.32 -4.24
N SER A 181 -5.68 2.63 -4.03
CA SER A 181 -6.47 3.56 -4.85
C SER A 181 -5.84 3.90 -6.21
N TYR A 182 -4.53 4.10 -6.26
CA TYR A 182 -3.83 4.69 -7.40
C TYR A 182 -3.03 3.65 -8.22
N SER A 183 -2.50 2.61 -7.58
CA SER A 183 -1.47 1.74 -8.16
C SER A 183 -1.96 0.29 -8.38
N GLY A 184 -3.20 0.04 -8.79
CA GLY A 184 -3.56 -1.28 -9.33
C GLY A 184 -3.42 -2.50 -8.40
N PHE A 185 -3.21 -2.33 -7.08
CA PHE A 185 -3.17 -3.44 -6.09
C PHE A 185 -4.56 -4.07 -5.87
N ARG A 186 -5.43 -4.12 -6.88
CA ARG A 186 -6.82 -4.60 -6.77
C ARG A 186 -6.93 -6.09 -6.47
N SER A 187 -5.89 -6.86 -6.77
CA SER A 187 -5.83 -8.30 -6.52
C SER A 187 -5.45 -8.63 -5.07
N CYS A 188 -5.15 -7.63 -4.21
CA CYS A 188 -5.02 -7.83 -2.77
C CYS A 188 -6.35 -8.21 -2.12
N ILE A 189 -6.30 -8.66 -0.86
CA ILE A 189 -7.48 -8.74 0.00
C ILE A 189 -7.66 -7.37 0.65
N ALA A 190 -8.59 -6.58 0.11
CA ALA A 190 -8.86 -5.24 0.59
C ALA A 190 -9.57 -5.29 1.96
N VAL A 191 -9.16 -4.42 2.88
CA VAL A 191 -9.77 -4.31 4.21
C VAL A 191 -10.05 -2.87 4.59
N ASN A 192 -11.10 -2.67 5.37
CA ASN A 192 -11.28 -1.46 6.15
C ASN A 192 -10.70 -1.71 7.56
N PRO A 193 -9.61 -1.04 7.98
CA PRO A 193 -8.97 -1.27 9.27
C PRO A 193 -9.86 -0.92 10.48
N TRP A 194 -10.92 -0.13 10.29
CA TRP A 194 -11.92 0.15 11.33
C TRP A 194 -12.90 -1.02 11.52
N ASP A 195 -13.05 -1.89 10.52
CA ASP A 195 -13.81 -3.12 10.62
C ASP A 195 -12.91 -4.27 11.10
N THR A 196 -12.84 -4.42 12.42
CA THR A 196 -12.06 -5.48 13.08
C THR A 196 -12.50 -6.88 12.65
N ARG A 197 -13.80 -7.11 12.45
CA ARG A 197 -14.32 -8.43 12.04
C ARG A 197 -14.03 -8.72 10.57
N GLY A 198 -14.22 -7.73 9.70
CA GLY A 198 -13.86 -7.83 8.30
C GLY A 198 -12.37 -8.11 8.12
N THR A 199 -11.51 -7.41 8.87
CA THR A 199 -10.06 -7.65 8.83
C THR A 199 -9.69 -9.04 9.39
N ALA A 200 -10.36 -9.52 10.44
CA ALA A 200 -10.18 -10.89 10.94
C ALA A 200 -10.57 -11.95 9.89
N ASN A 201 -11.68 -11.74 9.18
CA ASN A 201 -12.10 -12.62 8.08
C ASN A 201 -11.13 -12.58 6.90
N ALA A 202 -10.52 -11.42 6.60
CA ALA A 202 -9.48 -11.30 5.60
C ALA A 202 -8.21 -12.09 5.97
N ILE A 203 -7.82 -12.08 7.25
CA ILE A 203 -6.72 -12.93 7.75
C ILE A 203 -7.07 -14.41 7.54
N HIS A 204 -8.27 -14.82 7.91
CA HIS A 204 -8.72 -16.20 7.68
C HIS A 204 -8.67 -16.55 6.18
N GLN A 205 -9.27 -15.72 5.33
CA GLN A 205 -9.28 -15.90 3.88
C GLN A 205 -7.87 -16.04 3.32
N ALA A 206 -6.94 -15.16 3.73
CA ALA A 206 -5.55 -15.20 3.31
C ALA A 206 -4.89 -16.55 3.66
N LEU A 207 -5.12 -17.05 4.87
CA LEU A 207 -4.52 -18.28 5.33
C LEU A 207 -5.19 -19.55 4.76
N THR A 208 -6.44 -19.48 4.31
CA THR A 208 -7.17 -20.62 3.71
C THR A 208 -7.27 -20.58 2.19
N MET A 209 -6.71 -19.56 1.55
CA MET A 209 -6.74 -19.38 0.09
C MET A 209 -6.10 -20.57 -0.63
N SER A 210 -6.67 -20.99 -1.75
CA SER A 210 -6.06 -22.03 -2.59
C SER A 210 -4.80 -21.50 -3.26
N GLU A 211 -3.88 -22.39 -3.64
CA GLU A 211 -2.63 -21.97 -4.27
C GLU A 211 -2.86 -21.34 -5.64
N GLU A 212 -3.88 -21.78 -6.37
CA GLU A 212 -4.27 -21.23 -7.67
C GLU A 212 -4.77 -19.79 -7.55
N GLU A 213 -5.65 -19.52 -6.59
CA GLU A 213 -6.14 -18.16 -6.34
C GLU A 213 -5.00 -17.25 -5.86
N ALA A 214 -4.18 -17.74 -4.93
CA ALA A 214 -3.05 -16.98 -4.39
C ALA A 214 -2.03 -16.62 -5.48
N ARG A 215 -1.73 -17.58 -6.37
CA ARG A 215 -0.89 -17.37 -7.54
C ARG A 215 -1.46 -16.35 -8.51
N SER A 216 -2.73 -16.48 -8.91
CA SER A 216 -3.36 -15.53 -9.82
C SER A 216 -3.32 -14.10 -9.26
N ARG A 217 -3.63 -13.93 -7.96
CA ARG A 217 -3.55 -12.63 -7.31
C ARG A 217 -2.12 -12.09 -7.26
N TRP A 218 -1.15 -12.94 -6.95
CA TRP A 218 0.25 -12.54 -6.92
C TRP A 218 0.77 -12.13 -8.30
N GLU A 219 0.43 -12.86 -9.37
CA GLU A 219 0.85 -12.53 -10.74
C GLU A 219 0.37 -11.14 -11.15
N ASP A 220 -0.89 -10.79 -10.84
CA ASP A 220 -1.41 -9.44 -11.08
C ASP A 220 -0.64 -8.37 -10.29
N LEU A 221 -0.40 -8.62 -9.00
CA LEU A 221 0.34 -7.70 -8.14
C LEU A 221 1.80 -7.52 -8.61
N HIS A 222 2.47 -8.62 -8.97
CA HIS A 222 3.85 -8.62 -9.43
C HIS A 222 3.98 -7.91 -10.78
N ASN A 223 3.06 -8.11 -11.72
CA ASN A 223 3.01 -7.35 -12.96
C ASN A 223 2.87 -5.85 -12.71
N HIS A 224 2.10 -5.46 -11.70
CA HIS A 224 2.01 -4.06 -11.31
C HIS A 224 3.33 -3.53 -10.76
N VAL A 225 3.93 -4.22 -9.79
CA VAL A 225 5.17 -3.81 -9.12
C VAL A 225 6.32 -3.68 -10.11
N THR A 226 6.45 -4.61 -11.05
CA THR A 226 7.53 -4.61 -12.06
C THR A 226 7.36 -3.54 -13.15
N THR A 227 6.14 -3.08 -13.41
CA THR A 227 5.88 -2.06 -14.46
C THR A 227 5.83 -0.63 -13.93
N GLN A 228 5.47 -0.42 -12.66
CA GLN A 228 5.40 0.90 -12.04
C GLN A 228 6.64 1.20 -11.18
N THR A 229 7.81 1.27 -11.82
CA THR A 229 9.08 1.57 -11.13
C THR A 229 9.19 3.04 -10.72
N ALA A 230 10.12 3.34 -9.81
CA ALA A 230 10.45 4.71 -9.43
C ALA A 230 10.88 5.56 -10.65
N GLN A 231 11.65 4.98 -11.58
CA GLN A 231 12.02 5.67 -12.81
C GLN A 231 10.82 5.95 -13.71
N ALA A 232 9.89 4.98 -13.83
CA ALA A 232 8.67 5.18 -14.60
C ALA A 232 7.82 6.31 -13.99
N PHE A 233 7.73 6.35 -12.65
CA PHE A 233 7.07 7.44 -11.94
C PHE A 233 7.73 8.80 -12.19
N VAL A 234 9.05 8.93 -12.00
CA VAL A 234 9.79 10.18 -12.21
C VAL A 234 9.67 10.66 -13.65
N THR A 235 9.82 9.75 -14.62
CA THR A 235 9.72 10.08 -16.06
C THR A 235 8.32 10.58 -16.42
N SER A 236 7.29 9.88 -15.95
CA SER A 236 5.89 10.28 -16.14
C SER A 236 5.58 11.63 -15.49
N PHE A 237 6.05 11.83 -14.26
CA PHE A 237 5.87 13.07 -13.51
C PHE A 237 6.54 14.25 -14.21
N LEU A 238 7.82 14.12 -14.61
CA LEU A 238 8.54 15.17 -15.32
C LEU A 238 7.91 15.48 -16.68
N THR A 239 7.47 14.46 -17.41
CA THR A 239 6.78 14.67 -18.70
C THR A 239 5.48 15.45 -18.51
N ARG A 240 4.70 15.13 -17.47
CA ARG A 240 3.49 15.88 -17.12
C ARG A 240 3.79 17.31 -16.67
N LEU A 241 4.86 17.52 -15.89
CA LEU A 241 5.28 18.86 -15.48
C LEU A 241 5.72 19.71 -16.66
N VAL A 242 6.56 19.17 -17.56
CA VAL A 242 7.00 19.86 -18.77
C VAL A 242 5.79 20.23 -19.61
N ARG A 243 4.86 19.29 -19.83
CA ARG A 243 3.62 19.56 -20.55
C ARG A 243 2.80 20.69 -19.91
N ALA A 244 2.54 20.61 -18.60
CA ALA A 244 1.77 21.62 -17.88
C ALA A 244 2.46 23.00 -17.93
N ASN A 245 3.79 23.04 -17.84
CA ASN A 245 4.55 24.28 -17.96
C ASN A 245 4.51 24.86 -19.38
N THR A 246 4.58 24.01 -20.42
CA THR A 246 4.44 24.43 -21.82
C THR A 246 3.04 24.99 -22.07
N GLU A 247 2.00 24.31 -21.60
CA GLU A 247 0.61 24.78 -21.67
C GLU A 247 0.44 26.12 -20.94
N HIS A 248 1.00 26.25 -19.73
CA HIS A 248 0.97 27.49 -18.96
C HIS A 248 1.74 28.64 -19.63
N THR A 249 2.93 28.38 -20.18
CA THR A 249 3.75 29.40 -20.85
C THR A 249 3.07 29.88 -22.14
N ALA A 250 2.54 28.95 -22.95
CA ALA A 250 1.74 29.28 -24.12
C ALA A 250 0.50 30.13 -23.76
N SER A 251 -0.07 29.91 -22.57
CA SER A 251 -1.20 30.68 -22.05
C SER A 251 -0.84 32.10 -21.56
N LEU A 252 0.44 32.34 -21.22
CA LEU A 252 0.95 33.65 -20.83
C LEU A 252 1.36 34.49 -22.04
N ASP A 253 1.91 33.85 -23.08
CA ASP A 253 2.33 34.52 -24.32
C ASP A 253 1.13 34.91 -25.21
N ASP A 254 0.00 34.19 -25.07
CA ASP A 254 -1.28 34.57 -25.66
C ASP A 254 -2.45 34.23 -24.71
N PRO A 255 -3.03 35.25 -24.02
CA PRO A 255 -4.19 35.06 -23.14
C PRO A 255 -5.41 34.46 -23.86
N ALA A 256 -5.47 34.57 -25.20
CA ALA A 256 -6.52 33.94 -25.98
C ALA A 256 -6.35 32.42 -26.01
N LEU A 257 -5.14 31.84 -25.94
CA LEU A 257 -4.92 30.39 -25.97
C LEU A 257 -5.31 29.67 -24.66
N SER A 258 -5.19 30.35 -23.50
CA SER A 258 -5.66 29.86 -22.20
C SER A 258 -7.18 29.64 -22.17
N LEU A 259 -7.91 30.56 -22.81
CA LEU A 259 -9.36 30.61 -22.86
C LEU A 259 -9.95 30.09 -24.18
N ALA A 260 -9.18 29.92 -25.25
CA ALA A 260 -9.69 29.52 -26.58
C ALA A 260 -10.12 28.06 -26.65
N SER A 261 -9.71 27.22 -25.69
CA SER A 261 -10.26 25.87 -25.55
C SER A 261 -11.65 25.87 -24.90
N LEU A 262 -12.04 26.96 -24.23
CA LEU A 262 -13.36 27.15 -23.64
C LEU A 262 -14.17 28.08 -24.55
N PRO A 263 -15.23 27.60 -25.23
CA PRO A 263 -16.05 28.47 -26.06
C PRO A 263 -16.61 29.61 -25.20
N VAL A 264 -16.29 30.85 -25.56
CA VAL A 264 -16.78 32.04 -24.86
C VAL A 264 -18.30 31.99 -24.79
N LEU A 265 -18.85 32.00 -23.56
CA LEU A 265 -20.28 32.00 -23.34
C LEU A 265 -20.87 33.28 -23.94
N LYS A 266 -21.63 33.16 -25.04
CA LYS A 266 -22.28 34.30 -25.71
C LYS A 266 -23.63 34.58 -25.02
N PRO A 267 -23.76 35.58 -24.12
CA PRO A 267 -25.00 35.75 -23.35
C PRO A 267 -26.18 36.11 -24.24
N GLN A 268 -25.93 36.77 -25.37
CA GLN A 268 -26.95 37.16 -26.34
C GLN A 268 -27.67 35.96 -26.98
N SER A 269 -27.00 34.82 -27.15
CA SER A 269 -27.62 33.60 -27.68
C SER A 269 -28.25 32.72 -26.58
N LEU A 270 -27.74 32.83 -25.34
CA LEU A 270 -28.18 32.05 -24.20
C LEU A 270 -29.40 32.67 -23.49
N LEU A 271 -29.40 33.99 -23.27
CA LEU A 271 -30.42 34.69 -22.47
C LEU A 271 -31.85 34.54 -23.02
N PRO A 272 -32.10 34.63 -24.35
CA PRO A 272 -33.43 34.39 -24.88
C PRO A 272 -33.89 32.94 -24.64
N LYS A 273 -33.02 31.96 -24.90
CA LYS A 273 -33.32 30.53 -24.68
C LYS A 273 -33.56 30.22 -23.21
N TRP A 274 -32.77 30.84 -22.32
CA TRP A 274 -32.89 30.71 -20.88
C TRP A 274 -34.21 31.25 -20.33
N LYS A 275 -34.62 32.45 -20.79
CA LYS A 275 -35.87 33.10 -20.37
C LYS A 275 -37.11 32.30 -20.78
N HIS A 276 -37.11 31.69 -21.97
CA HIS A 276 -38.26 30.97 -22.51
C HIS A 276 -38.33 29.49 -22.10
N SER A 277 -37.29 28.95 -21.44
CA SER A 277 -37.30 27.56 -21.00
C SER A 277 -38.03 27.38 -19.67
N ALA A 278 -39.04 26.51 -19.63
CA ALA A 278 -39.82 26.18 -18.43
C ALA A 278 -39.06 25.23 -17.47
N ARG A 279 -38.05 24.51 -17.97
CA ARG A 279 -37.16 23.63 -17.20
C ARG A 279 -35.71 23.93 -17.57
N ARG A 280 -34.82 23.99 -16.59
CA ARG A 280 -33.44 24.43 -16.75
C ARG A 280 -32.51 23.42 -16.08
N LEU A 281 -31.46 23.00 -16.78
CA LEU A 281 -30.38 22.16 -16.27
C LEU A 281 -29.08 22.95 -16.41
N ILE A 282 -28.40 23.18 -15.29
CA ILE A 282 -27.05 23.75 -15.27
C ILE A 282 -26.11 22.62 -14.86
N LEU A 283 -25.10 22.37 -15.68
CA LEU A 283 -24.03 21.44 -15.41
C LEU A 283 -22.77 22.28 -15.21
N VAL A 284 -22.17 22.18 -14.02
CA VAL A 284 -20.92 22.87 -13.70
C VAL A 284 -19.84 21.81 -13.65
N ASP A 285 -18.94 21.87 -14.63
CA ASP A 285 -17.78 20.97 -14.67
C ASP A 285 -16.60 21.64 -13.95
N PHE A 286 -16.00 20.91 -13.02
CA PHE A 286 -14.75 21.30 -12.38
C PHE A 286 -13.70 20.26 -12.75
N GLU A 287 -12.65 20.70 -13.46
CA GLU A 287 -11.50 19.85 -13.83
C GLU A 287 -11.86 18.54 -14.58
N GLY A 288 -12.91 18.53 -15.41
CA GLY A 288 -13.24 17.36 -16.26
C GLY A 288 -13.98 16.23 -15.53
N THR A 289 -14.75 16.58 -14.50
CA THR A 289 -15.61 15.67 -13.72
C THR A 289 -16.89 15.29 -14.46
N LEU A 290 -17.36 16.12 -15.39
CA LEU A 290 -18.57 15.87 -16.18
C LEU A 290 -18.28 15.39 -17.60
N TRP A 291 -17.13 15.74 -18.18
CA TRP A 291 -16.77 15.33 -19.53
C TRP A 291 -15.25 15.21 -19.68
N ARG A 292 -14.80 14.10 -20.29
CA ARG A 292 -13.41 13.93 -20.74
C ARG A 292 -13.36 13.99 -22.25
N ARG A 293 -12.47 14.83 -22.79
CA ARG A 293 -12.22 14.93 -24.22
C ARG A 293 -11.60 13.63 -24.72
N ASP A 294 -12.27 12.98 -25.66
CA ASP A 294 -11.74 11.80 -26.36
C ASP A 294 -10.74 12.25 -27.42
N LEU A 295 -9.45 12.12 -27.12
CA LEU A 295 -8.34 12.53 -27.99
C LEU A 295 -8.11 11.56 -29.16
N SER A 296 -8.83 10.43 -29.22
CA SER A 296 -8.67 9.44 -30.30
C SER A 296 -9.29 9.84 -31.64
N ARG A 297 -9.99 10.98 -31.70
CA ARG A 297 -10.74 11.45 -32.87
C ARG A 297 -10.16 12.65 -33.60
N GLU A 298 -8.97 13.15 -33.25
CA GLU A 298 -8.31 14.19 -34.04
C GLU A 298 -7.53 13.56 -35.20
N GLY A 299 -8.27 13.30 -36.28
CA GLY A 299 -7.74 12.94 -37.58
C GLY A 299 -8.72 13.34 -38.67
N VAL A 300 -8.70 14.63 -39.05
CA VAL A 300 -8.63 15.20 -40.42
C VAL A 300 -8.21 16.66 -40.26
#